data_AF-N6XL91-F1
#
_entry.id   AF-N6XL91-F1
#
_cell.length_a   1.000
_cell.length_b   1.000
_cell.length_c   1.000
_cell.angle_alpha   90.00
_cell.angle_beta   90.00
_cell.angle_gamma   90.00
#
_symmetry.space_group_name_H-M   'P 1'
#
loop_
_entity.id
_entity.type
_entity.pdbx_description
1 polymer ?
#
loop_
_entity_poly.entity_id
_entity_poly.type
_entity_poly.pdbx_seq_one_letter_code
_entity_poly.pdbx_strand_id
1 'polypeptide(L)'
;MRFPFELTSSRVIQGRKDPSRSFTIIEGLCTLPDNKRVFMEALLTDRQHFAPGHYAVEIALDTDRQRRLTAFVRGLHPVQQKAAA
;
A
#
# COMPACT_ATOMS: atom_id res chain seq x y z
N MET A 1 5.60 9.80 2.54
CA MET A 1 6.44 9.69 1.32
C MET A 1 5.69 8.85 0.30
N ARG A 2 5.90 9.07 -1.00
CA ARG A 2 5.25 8.26 -2.06
C ARG A 2 6.29 7.54 -2.90
N PHE A 3 6.07 6.28 -3.18
CA PHE A 3 6.95 5.44 -4.00
C PHE A 3 6.16 4.82 -5.16
N PRO A 4 6.77 4.64 -6.34
CA PRO A 4 6.16 3.87 -7.41
C PRO A 4 5.85 2.45 -6.94
N PHE A 5 4.66 1.97 -7.26
CA PHE A 5 4.15 0.68 -6.84
C PHE A 5 3.41 0.00 -7.98
N GLU A 6 3.82 -1.22 -8.30
CA GLU A 6 3.11 -2.10 -9.22
C GLU A 6 2.26 -3.07 -8.41
N LEU A 7 0.96 -2.81 -8.33
CA LEU A 7 0.00 -3.65 -7.63
C LEU A 7 -0.25 -4.92 -8.45
N THR A 8 0.02 -6.08 -7.85
CA THR A 8 -0.22 -7.38 -8.48
C THR A 8 -1.51 -8.03 -7.97
N SER A 9 -1.83 -7.84 -6.69
CA SER A 9 -3.03 -8.44 -6.08
C SER A 9 -3.64 -7.51 -5.03
N SER A 10 -4.96 -7.56 -4.90
CA SER A 10 -5.72 -6.87 -3.85
C SER A 10 -6.83 -7.78 -3.37
N ARG A 11 -6.95 -7.95 -2.05
CA ARG A 11 -8.03 -8.74 -1.44
C ARG A 11 -8.60 -8.05 -0.22
N VAL A 12 -9.92 -8.15 -0.05
CA VAL A 12 -10.62 -7.66 1.14
C VAL A 12 -10.71 -8.80 2.15
N ILE A 13 -10.37 -8.52 3.41
CA ILE A 13 -10.49 -9.45 4.52
C ILE A 13 -11.34 -8.85 5.64
N GLN A 14 -11.89 -9.71 6.50
CA GLN A 14 -12.61 -9.30 7.70
C GLN A 14 -11.68 -9.30 8.92
N GLY A 15 -11.95 -8.40 9.85
CA GLY A 15 -11.25 -8.33 11.12
C GLY A 15 -11.50 -9.57 11.97
N ARG A 16 -10.43 -10.20 12.46
CA ARG A 16 -10.54 -11.38 13.33
C ARG A 16 -11.22 -11.08 14.67
N LYS A 17 -10.93 -9.92 15.27
CA LYS A 17 -11.50 -9.51 16.57
C LYS A 17 -12.86 -8.82 16.43
N ASP A 18 -13.08 -8.17 15.30
CA ASP A 18 -14.30 -7.42 15.00
C ASP A 18 -14.65 -7.67 13.52
N PRO A 19 -15.56 -8.61 13.25
CA PRO A 19 -15.96 -8.97 11.89
C PRO A 19 -16.68 -7.84 11.13
N SER A 20 -17.18 -6.82 11.84
CA SER A 20 -17.81 -5.65 11.20
C SER A 20 -16.77 -4.79 10.47
N ARG A 21 -15.50 -4.89 10.87
CA ARG A 21 -14.39 -4.17 10.25
C ARG A 21 -13.84 -4.95 9.07
N SER A 22 -13.74 -4.27 7.94
CA SER A 22 -13.09 -4.78 6.74
C SER A 22 -11.74 -4.09 6.55
N PHE A 23 -10.78 -4.85 6.02
CA PHE A 23 -9.45 -4.36 5.66
C PHE A 23 -9.13 -4.79 4.24
N THR A 24 -8.19 -4.09 3.62
CA THR A 24 -7.70 -4.45 2.29
C THR A 24 -6.23 -4.82 2.39
N ILE A 25 -5.88 -6.03 1.95
CA ILE A 25 -4.50 -6.43 1.74
C ILE A 25 -4.15 -6.12 0.29
N ILE A 26 -3.06 -5.38 0.11
CA ILE A 26 -2.46 -5.15 -1.20
C ILE A 26 -1.10 -5.85 -1.27
N GLU A 27 -0.80 -6.45 -2.41
CA GLU A 27 0.48 -7.09 -2.70
C GLU A 27 1.05 -6.53 -4.00
N GLY A 28 2.36 -6.31 -4.05
CA GLY A 28 2.99 -5.77 -5.25
C GLY A 28 4.46 -5.46 -5.10
N LEU A 29 5.01 -4.79 -6.11
CA LEU A 29 6.42 -4.40 -6.16
C LEU A 29 6.56 -2.89 -5.95
N CYS A 30 7.26 -2.50 -4.89
CA CYS A 30 7.62 -1.12 -4.60
C CYS A 30 9.00 -0.81 -5.17
N THR A 31 9.15 0.31 -5.88
CA THR A 31 10.44 0.81 -6.35
C THR A 31 10.97 1.85 -5.37
N LEU A 32 12.11 1.55 -4.76
CA LEU A 32 12.80 2.43 -3.81
C LEU A 32 13.66 3.48 -4.54
N PRO A 33 14.13 4.54 -3.85
CA PRO A 33 14.93 5.60 -4.45
C PRO A 33 16.26 5.14 -5.08
N ASP A 34 16.81 4.02 -4.61
CA ASP A 34 17.99 3.38 -5.17
C ASP A 34 17.66 2.45 -6.36
N ASN A 35 16.46 2.56 -6.92
CA ASN A 35 15.89 1.73 -7.99
C ASN A 35 15.71 0.25 -7.64
N LYS A 36 15.91 -0.15 -6.37
CA LYS A 36 15.59 -1.52 -5.97
C LYS A 36 14.09 -1.74 -5.99
N ARG A 37 13.70 -2.89 -6.53
CA ARG A 37 12.31 -3.37 -6.49
C ARG A 37 12.19 -4.37 -5.35
N VAL A 38 11.28 -4.09 -4.42
CA VAL A 38 11.02 -4.95 -3.27
C VAL A 38 9.57 -5.41 -3.28
N PHE A 39 9.36 -6.69 -2.97
CA PHE A 39 8.01 -7.18 -2.72
C PHE A 39 7.48 -6.57 -1.43
N MET A 40 6.23 -6.12 -1.47
CA MET A 40 5.55 -5.51 -0.35
C MET A 40 4.12 -6.03 -0.28
N GLU A 41 3.76 -6.50 0.92
CA GLU A 41 2.38 -6.73 1.34
C GLU A 41 2.02 -5.66 2.37
N ALA A 42 0.86 -5.03 2.24
CA ALA A 42 0.41 -4.02 3.18
C ALA A 42 -1.08 -4.14 3.49
N LEU A 43 -1.43 -3.82 4.74
CA LEU A 43 -2.80 -3.75 5.22
C LEU A 43 -3.28 -2.31 5.22
N LEU A 44 -4.31 -2.02 4.45
CA LEU A 44 -5.02 -0.74 4.47
C LEU A 44 -6.23 -0.83 5.38
N THR A 45 -6.45 0.23 6.16
CA THR A 45 -7.72 0.41 6.86
C THR A 45 -8.77 0.73 5.81
N ASP A 46 -9.93 0.09 5.97
CA ASP A 46 -11.10 0.19 5.10
C ASP A 46 -11.12 -0.74 3.89
N ARG A 47 -12.35 -1.00 3.46
CA ARG A 47 -12.64 -1.80 2.27
C ARG A 47 -12.42 -0.95 1.03
N GLN A 48 -11.42 -1.31 0.24
CA GLN A 48 -11.11 -0.69 -1.04
C GLN A 48 -10.87 -1.78 -2.08
N HIS A 49 -11.25 -1.50 -3.32
CA HIS A 49 -11.03 -2.40 -4.44
C HIS A 49 -10.06 -1.75 -5.40
N PHE A 50 -8.91 -2.38 -5.58
CA PHE A 50 -7.90 -1.91 -6.52
C PHE A 50 -7.76 -2.93 -7.66
N ALA A 51 -7.71 -2.43 -8.89
CA ALA A 51 -7.34 -3.25 -10.04
C ALA A 51 -5.81 -3.34 -10.13
N PRO A 52 -5.21 -4.49 -10.47
CA PRO A 52 -3.78 -4.59 -10.72
C PRO A 52 -3.28 -3.52 -11.71
N GLY A 53 -2.10 -2.95 -11.46
CA GLY A 53 -1.55 -1.87 -12.28
C GLY A 53 -0.59 -0.95 -11.56
N HIS A 54 -0.34 0.22 -12.14
CA HIS A 54 0.63 1.20 -11.62
C HIS A 54 -0.04 2.22 -10.68
N TYR A 55 0.53 2.32 -9.48
CA TYR A 55 0.10 3.20 -8.41
C TYR A 55 1.30 3.91 -7.79
N ALA A 56 1.00 4.90 -6.93
CA ALA A 56 1.93 5.42 -5.96
C ALA A 56 1.49 4.96 -4.56
N VAL A 57 2.35 4.21 -3.87
CA VAL A 57 2.11 3.80 -2.48
C VAL A 57 2.58 4.90 -1.54
N GLU A 58 1.72 5.32 -0.62
CA GLU A 58 2.05 6.31 0.40
C GLU A 58 2.50 5.63 1.69
N ILE A 59 3.77 5.82 2.05
CA ILE A 59 4.38 5.29 3.26
C ILE A 59 4.60 6.42 4.26
N ALA A 60 4.12 6.21 5.48
CA ALA A 60 4.42 7.03 6.64
C ALA A 60 5.38 6.29 7.57
N LEU A 61 6.24 7.07 8.21
CA LEU A 61 7.14 6.59 9.24
C LEU A 61 6.66 7.14 10.58
N ASP A 62 6.68 6.30 11.60
CA ASP A 62 6.43 6.69 12.97
C ASP A 62 7.52 6.13 13.88
N THR A 63 7.80 6.81 14.98
CA THR A 63 8.77 6.36 15.98
C THR A 63 8.08 6.28 17.32
N ASP A 64 8.09 5.08 17.92
CA ASP A 64 7.46 4.89 19.23
C ASP A 64 8.34 5.42 20.38
N ARG A 65 7.80 5.39 21.61
CA ARG A 65 8.52 5.79 22.83
C ARG A 65 9.76 4.93 23.11
N GLN A 66 9.87 3.75 22.50
CA GLN A 66 11.02 2.86 22.59
C GLN A 66 12.05 3.11 21.47
N ARG A 67 11.90 4.20 20.71
CA ARG A 67 12.75 4.57 19.57
C ARG A 67 12.73 3.53 18.44
N ARG A 68 11.65 2.77 18.30
CA ARG A 68 11.46 1.85 17.18
C ARG A 68 10.82 2.60 16.01
N LEU A 69 11.48 2.54 14.87
CA LEU A 69 10.95 3.05 13.61
C LEU A 69 9.96 2.02 13.03
N THR A 70 8.75 2.46 12.75
CA THR A 70 7.75 1.65 12.05
C THR A 70 7.30 2.34 10.77
N ALA A 71 7.21 1.57 9.69
CA ALA A 71 6.68 2.04 8.41
C ALA A 71 5.25 1.51 8.21
N PHE A 72 4.33 2.38 7.84
CA PHE A 72 2.94 2.02 7.57
C PHE A 72 2.51 2.57 6.21
N VAL A 73 1.72 1.79 5.48
CA VAL A 73 1.07 2.29 4.26
C VAL A 73 -0.19 3.05 4.65
N ARG A 74 -0.28 4.32 4.22
CA ARG A 74 -1.45 5.18 4.43
C ARG A 74 -2.47 5.08 3.31
N GLY A 75 -2.03 4.73 2.11
CA GLY A 75 -2.92 4.66 0.96
C GLY A 75 -2.20 4.29 -0.32
N LEU A 76 -3.01 3.95 -1.31
CA LEU A 76 -2.59 3.62 -2.66
C LEU A 76 -3.27 4.58 -3.62
N HIS A 77 -2.48 5.29 -4.42
CA HIS A 77 -2.98 6.37 -5.29
C HIS A 77 -2.79 5.99 -6.75
N PRO A 78 -3.83 6.07 -7.61
CA PRO A 78 -3.66 5.80 -9.03
C PRO A 78 -2.69 6.82 -9.64
N VAL A 79 -1.73 6.35 -10.44
CA VAL A 79 -0.94 7.25 -11.27
C VAL A 79 -1.84 7.63 -12.44
N GLN A 80 -2.17 8.92 -12.60
CA GLN A 80 -2.87 9.38 -13.81
C GLN A 80 -2.00 8.99 -15.01
N GLN A 81 -2.44 7.98 -15.77
CA GLN A 81 -1.93 7.78 -17.11
C GLN A 81 -2.38 9.02 -17.89
N LYS A 82 -1.45 9.89 -18.27
CA LYS A 82 -1.71 10.84 -19.35
C LYS A 82 -2.23 9.99 -20.51
N ALA A 83 -3.50 10.19 -20.88
CA ALA A 83 -4.03 9.60 -22.10
C ALA A 83 -3.03 9.95 -23.21
N ALA A 84 -2.47 8.93 -23.86
CA ALA A 84 -1.70 9.15 -25.06
C ALA A 84 -2.65 9.81 -26.06
N ALA A 85 -2.38 11.08 -26.38
CA ALA A 85 -3.07 11.83 -27.41
C ALA A 85 -2.50 11.46 -28.78
#